data_AF-A0A800AQN3-F1
#
_entry.id   AF-A0A800AQN3-F1
#
_cell.length_a   1.000
_cell.length_b   1.000
_cell.length_c   1.000
_cell.angle_alpha   90.00
_cell.angle_beta   90.00
_cell.angle_gamma   90.00
#
_symmetry.space_group_name_H-M   'P 1'
#
loop_
_entity.id
_entity.type
_entity.pdbx_description
1 polymer ?
#
loop_
_entity_poly.entity_id
_entity_poly.type
_entity_poly.pdbx_seq_one_letter_code
_entity_poly.pdbx_strand_id
1 'polypeptide(L)'
;MKKIALFSKKTNLFYKLMPTGDWPTICLGSVPMHKLPSPKKDTQRKIGFLRPYGVVLDTCAGLGYTAILSSSKVKKVITFEKDENVLFLVRLNPFSKGLFKAKNIELKEEDVIEGIKKFKGNYFDCILHDPPTFKLSPSLYSESFYIQLFRVLKIKGKLFHYTPLYKIKRGYDFPAKVKGNLKKSWF
;
A
#
# COMPACT_ATOMS: atom_id res chain seq x y z
N MET A 1 -7.53 22.02 8.19
CA MET A 1 -6.21 21.67 7.61
C MET A 1 -5.97 22.54 6.38
N LYS A 2 -4.81 23.20 6.25
CA LYS A 2 -4.49 23.98 5.03
C LYS A 2 -4.46 23.04 3.81
N LYS A 3 -4.93 23.50 2.65
CA LYS A 3 -4.83 22.74 1.40
C LYS A 3 -3.35 22.65 1.03
N ILE A 4 -2.80 21.44 1.01
CA ILE A 4 -1.42 21.18 0.57
C ILE A 4 -1.52 20.53 -0.79
N ALA A 5 -0.90 21.15 -1.79
CA ALA A 5 -0.79 20.61 -3.13
C ALA A 5 0.55 20.99 -3.75
N LEU A 6 1.08 20.13 -4.60
CA LEU A 6 2.35 20.33 -5.29
C LEU A 6 2.31 19.63 -6.66
N PHE A 7 3.05 20.15 -7.61
CA PHE A 7 3.26 19.52 -8.91
C PHE A 7 4.70 19.03 -9.00
N SER A 8 4.88 17.76 -9.40
CA SER A 8 6.20 17.18 -9.60
C SER A 8 6.51 17.10 -11.09
N LYS A 9 7.53 17.84 -11.55
CA LYS A 9 8.01 17.74 -12.93
C LYS A 9 8.57 16.35 -13.27
N LYS A 10 9.12 15.65 -12.26
CA LYS A 10 9.74 14.33 -12.41
C LYS A 10 8.73 13.23 -12.70
N THR A 11 7.61 13.23 -11.98
CA THR A 11 6.53 12.24 -12.19
C THR A 11 5.44 12.76 -13.13
N ASN A 12 5.46 14.05 -13.47
CA ASN A 12 4.43 14.75 -14.23
C ASN A 12 3.03 14.59 -13.59
N LEU A 13 2.98 14.58 -12.26
CA LEU A 13 1.76 14.40 -11.48
C LEU A 13 1.52 15.57 -10.54
N PHE A 14 0.24 15.88 -10.35
CA PHE A 14 -0.23 16.80 -9.32
C PHE A 14 -0.62 16.02 -8.07
N TYR A 15 -0.01 16.35 -6.93
CA TYR A 15 -0.26 15.71 -5.65
C TYR A 15 -1.05 16.66 -4.77
N LYS A 16 -2.09 16.16 -4.12
CA LYS A 16 -2.91 16.97 -3.22
C LYS A 16 -3.33 16.16 -2.00
N LEU A 17 -3.08 16.72 -0.81
CA LEU A 17 -3.68 16.20 0.41
C LEU A 17 -5.10 16.74 0.53
N MET A 18 -6.07 15.88 0.24
CA MET A 18 -7.50 16.21 0.21
C MET A 18 -8.15 15.87 1.55
N PRO A 19 -8.74 16.85 2.26
CA PRO A 19 -9.50 16.57 3.48
C PRO A 19 -10.79 15.79 3.16
N THR A 20 -11.20 14.95 4.10
CA THR A 20 -12.50 14.26 4.11
C THR A 20 -13.22 14.56 5.44
N GLY A 21 -14.38 13.94 5.69
CA GLY A 21 -15.06 14.03 6.98
C GLY A 21 -14.34 13.33 8.14
N ASP A 22 -13.27 12.56 7.86
CA ASP A 22 -12.52 11.79 8.85
C ASP A 22 -10.99 11.92 8.67
N TRP A 23 -10.36 11.08 7.86
CA TRP A 23 -8.92 11.08 7.59
C TRP A 23 -8.67 11.54 6.16
N PRO A 24 -7.74 12.48 5.92
CA PRO A 24 -7.48 12.96 4.57
C PRO A 24 -6.96 11.84 3.66
N THR A 25 -7.16 12.00 2.36
CA THR A 25 -6.56 11.14 1.33
C THR A 25 -5.56 11.94 0.50
N ILE A 26 -4.64 11.24 -0.17
CA ILE A 26 -3.87 11.83 -1.27
C ILE A 26 -4.65 11.65 -2.57
N CYS A 27 -4.61 12.66 -3.43
CA CYS A 27 -4.94 12.54 -4.84
C CYS A 27 -3.65 12.60 -5.68
N LEU A 28 -3.51 11.65 -6.60
CA LEU A 28 -2.49 11.64 -7.64
C LEU A 28 -3.17 12.03 -8.96
N GLY A 29 -2.95 13.25 -9.43
CA GLY A 29 -3.82 13.90 -10.40
C GLY A 29 -5.22 14.09 -9.83
N SER A 30 -6.23 13.57 -10.55
CA SER A 30 -7.64 13.56 -10.11
C SER A 30 -8.06 12.28 -9.37
N VAL A 31 -7.14 11.33 -9.19
CA VAL A 31 -7.47 10.00 -8.64
C VAL A 31 -7.15 9.96 -7.14
N PRO A 32 -8.14 9.77 -6.25
CA PRO A 32 -7.86 9.55 -4.83
C PRO A 32 -7.26 8.16 -4.60
N MET A 33 -6.30 8.05 -3.68
CA MET A 33 -5.69 6.77 -3.34
C MET A 33 -6.53 5.90 -2.41
N HIS A 34 -7.35 6.50 -1.54
CA HIS A 34 -8.22 5.76 -0.62
C HIS A 34 -9.65 5.70 -1.14
N LYS A 35 -10.39 4.65 -0.76
CA LYS A 35 -11.82 4.56 -1.07
C LYS A 35 -12.60 5.62 -0.28
N LEU A 36 -13.20 6.55 -1.01
CA LEU A 36 -14.09 7.57 -0.47
C LEU A 36 -15.47 6.97 -0.12
N PRO A 37 -16.23 7.57 0.82
CA PRO A 37 -16.00 8.87 1.46
C PRO A 37 -15.08 8.87 2.69
N SER A 38 -14.67 7.69 3.19
CA SER A 38 -14.04 7.55 4.50
C SER A 38 -12.77 6.69 4.41
N PRO A 39 -11.59 7.31 4.23
CA PRO A 39 -10.31 6.61 4.27
C PRO A 39 -10.11 5.82 5.57
N LYS A 40 -10.60 6.32 6.72
CA LYS A 40 -10.56 5.58 7.99
C LYS A 40 -11.28 4.24 7.90
N LYS A 41 -12.54 4.23 7.43
CA LYS A 41 -13.32 3.00 7.30
C LYS A 41 -12.72 2.06 6.25
N ASP A 42 -12.17 2.61 5.16
CA ASP A 42 -11.45 1.81 4.16
C ASP A 42 -10.24 1.08 4.77
N THR A 43 -9.36 1.81 5.47
CA THR A 43 -8.22 1.22 6.17
C THR A 43 -8.66 0.20 7.21
N GLN A 44 -9.67 0.51 8.04
CA GLN A 44 -10.19 -0.42 9.04
C GLN A 44 -10.72 -1.72 8.41
N ARG A 45 -11.40 -1.64 7.27
CA ARG A 45 -11.86 -2.83 6.52
C ARG A 45 -10.68 -3.66 6.03
N LYS A 46 -9.68 -3.05 5.40
CA LYS A 46 -8.45 -3.74 4.93
C LYS A 46 -7.77 -4.51 6.07
N ILE A 47 -7.58 -3.85 7.21
CA ILE A 47 -7.01 -4.48 8.41
C ILE A 47 -7.93 -5.58 8.98
N GLY A 48 -9.25 -5.38 8.95
CA GLY A 48 -10.24 -6.37 9.39
C GLY A 48 -10.27 -7.64 8.53
N PHE A 49 -10.06 -7.51 7.21
CA PHE A 49 -9.93 -8.64 6.29
C PHE A 49 -8.62 -9.40 6.50
N LEU A 50 -7.49 -8.68 6.59
CA LEU A 50 -6.18 -9.32 6.77
C LEU A 50 -6.03 -9.99 8.14
N ARG A 51 -6.54 -9.33 9.21
CA ARG A 51 -6.31 -9.70 10.62
C ARG A 51 -4.80 -9.92 10.87
N PRO A 52 -3.99 -8.86 10.74
CA PRO A 52 -2.53 -8.97 10.71
C PRO A 52 -1.99 -9.46 12.06
N TYR A 53 -0.90 -10.22 12.00
CA TYR A 53 -0.18 -10.76 13.16
C TYR A 53 1.32 -10.85 12.84
N GLY A 54 2.16 -11.05 13.86
CA GLY A 54 3.60 -11.29 13.67
C GLY A 54 4.35 -10.13 13.01
N VAL A 55 5.15 -10.43 11.98
CA VAL A 55 5.88 -9.44 11.17
C VAL A 55 5.11 -9.19 9.88
N VAL A 56 4.73 -7.94 9.63
CA VAL A 56 3.90 -7.52 8.50
C VAL A 56 4.72 -6.75 7.48
N LEU A 57 4.55 -7.08 6.20
CA LEU A 57 4.97 -6.24 5.08
C LEU A 57 3.79 -5.42 4.59
N ASP A 58 3.95 -4.09 4.52
CA ASP A 58 3.04 -3.19 3.81
C ASP A 58 3.76 -2.63 2.58
N THR A 59 3.38 -3.08 1.38
CA THR A 59 4.19 -2.83 0.18
C THR A 59 4.17 -1.38 -0.29
N CYS A 60 3.15 -0.61 0.09
CA CYS A 60 2.92 0.75 -0.39
C CYS A 60 2.33 1.59 0.74
N ALA A 61 3.18 2.34 1.44
CA ALA A 61 2.78 3.08 2.62
C ALA A 61 1.68 4.10 2.29
N GLY A 62 1.82 4.85 1.18
CA GLY A 62 0.93 5.97 0.89
C GLY A 62 0.94 6.97 2.04
N LEU A 63 -0.21 7.17 2.72
CA LEU A 63 -0.28 7.98 3.95
C LEU A 63 0.09 7.22 5.23
N GLY A 64 0.39 5.93 5.13
CA GLY A 64 0.83 5.09 6.24
C GLY A 64 -0.30 4.54 7.12
N TYR A 65 -1.57 4.74 6.76
CA TYR A 65 -2.70 4.39 7.63
C TYR A 65 -2.79 2.88 7.91
N THR A 66 -2.52 2.05 6.91
CA THR A 66 -2.47 0.58 7.03
C THR A 66 -1.34 0.15 7.95
N ALA A 67 -0.14 0.68 7.77
CA ALA A 67 1.00 0.43 8.64
C ALA A 67 0.73 0.86 10.09
N ILE A 68 0.19 2.07 10.29
CA ILE A 68 -0.15 2.62 11.62
C ILE A 68 -1.18 1.73 12.30
N LEU A 69 -2.30 1.40 11.65
CA LEU A 69 -3.33 0.56 12.25
C LEU A 69 -2.88 -0.90 12.47
N SER A 70 -1.95 -1.40 11.66
CA SER A 70 -1.36 -2.74 11.86
C SER A 70 -0.44 -2.76 13.08
N SER A 71 0.35 -1.70 13.27
CA SER A 71 1.40 -1.64 14.31
C SER A 71 0.90 -1.87 15.74
N SER A 72 -0.36 -1.56 16.03
CA SER A 72 -0.96 -1.80 17.35
C SER A 72 -1.31 -3.26 17.63
N LYS A 73 -1.22 -4.15 16.63
CA LYS A 73 -1.65 -5.55 16.71
C LYS A 73 -0.54 -6.56 16.44
N VAL A 74 0.63 -6.08 16.00
CA VAL A 74 1.68 -6.92 15.42
C VAL A 74 3.05 -6.61 16.01
N LYS A 75 3.99 -7.55 15.86
CA LYS A 75 5.36 -7.43 16.38
C LYS A 75 6.14 -6.33 15.65
N LYS A 76 6.03 -6.27 14.32
CA LYS A 76 6.75 -5.31 13.49
C LYS A 76 6.02 -5.09 12.17
N VAL A 77 6.02 -3.85 11.68
CA VAL A 77 5.57 -3.51 10.33
C VAL A 77 6.77 -2.97 9.56
N ILE A 78 7.04 -3.54 8.39
CA ILE A 78 7.98 -2.98 7.42
C ILE A 78 7.14 -2.42 6.28
N THR A 79 7.30 -1.15 5.96
CA THR A 79 6.51 -0.48 4.93
C THR A 79 7.38 0.28 3.95
N PHE A 80 7.00 0.26 2.68
CA PHE A 80 7.77 0.88 1.59
C PHE A 80 7.02 2.06 0.99
N GLU A 81 7.72 3.16 0.73
CA GLU A 81 7.23 4.24 -0.12
C GLU A 81 8.40 4.83 -0.90
N LYS A 82 8.26 4.85 -2.22
CA LYS A 82 9.34 5.32 -3.11
C LYS A 82 9.14 6.74 -3.59
N ASP A 83 7.92 7.26 -3.52
CA ASP A 83 7.61 8.58 -4.04
C ASP A 83 7.92 9.65 -2.98
N GLU A 84 8.99 10.41 -3.22
CA GLU A 84 9.42 11.53 -2.40
C GLU A 84 8.32 12.58 -2.16
N ASN A 85 7.40 12.74 -3.13
CA ASN A 85 6.27 13.66 -3.00
C ASN A 85 5.22 13.13 -2.03
N VAL A 86 4.99 11.82 -2.03
CA VAL A 86 4.11 11.17 -1.05
C VAL A 86 4.73 11.24 0.33
N LEU A 87 6.03 10.94 0.47
CA LEU A 87 6.77 11.07 1.73
C LEU A 87 6.72 12.49 2.30
N PHE A 88 6.84 13.51 1.44
CA PHE A 88 6.66 14.90 1.84
C PHE A 88 5.25 15.16 2.40
N LEU A 89 4.20 14.69 1.73
CA LEU A 89 2.82 14.84 2.21
C LEU A 89 2.55 14.07 3.51
N VAL A 90 3.14 12.88 3.66
CA VAL A 90 3.06 12.06 4.89
C VAL A 90 3.62 12.84 6.08
N ARG A 91 4.74 13.55 5.91
CA ARG A 91 5.35 14.35 6.98
C ARG A 91 4.48 15.54 7.41
N LEU A 92 3.67 16.07 6.49
CA LEU A 92 2.74 17.17 6.78
C LEU A 92 1.39 16.70 7.31
N ASN A 93 0.99 15.46 7.03
CA ASN A 93 -0.31 14.94 7.44
C ASN A 93 -0.35 14.61 8.94
N PRO A 94 -1.23 15.25 9.75
CA PRO A 94 -1.32 14.96 11.18
C PRO A 94 -1.66 13.50 11.51
N PHE A 95 -2.41 12.83 10.63
CA PHE A 95 -2.84 11.45 10.80
C PHE A 95 -1.75 10.43 10.45
N SER A 96 -0.67 10.87 9.80
CA SER A 96 0.48 10.03 9.46
C SER A 96 1.56 10.02 10.53
N LYS A 97 1.43 10.83 11.60
CA LYS A 97 2.44 10.93 12.69
C LYS A 97 2.79 9.57 13.32
N GLY A 98 1.85 8.64 13.36
CA GLY A 98 2.07 7.29 13.88
C GLY A 98 3.18 6.53 13.14
N LEU A 99 3.38 6.82 11.85
CA LEU A 99 4.40 6.17 11.01
C LEU A 99 5.82 6.41 11.51
N PHE A 100 6.06 7.58 12.12
CA PHE A 100 7.36 8.00 12.66
C PHE A 100 7.47 7.85 14.18
N LYS A 101 6.34 7.71 14.87
CA LYS A 101 6.30 7.59 16.35
C LYS A 101 6.27 6.14 16.84
N ALA A 102 5.69 5.23 16.07
CA ALA A 102 5.59 3.84 16.47
C ALA A 102 6.97 3.17 16.40
N LYS A 103 7.43 2.62 17.54
CA LYS A 103 8.76 1.98 17.65
C LYS A 103 8.89 0.69 16.82
N ASN A 104 7.77 0.10 16.44
CA ASN A 104 7.71 -1.15 15.69
C ASN A 104 7.34 -0.97 14.21
N ILE A 105 7.35 0.27 13.70
CA ILE A 105 7.23 0.55 12.26
C ILE A 105 8.61 0.89 11.71
N GLU A 106 8.97 0.25 10.60
CA GLU A 106 10.15 0.56 9.81
C GLU A 106 9.71 1.04 8.43
N LEU A 107 9.75 2.35 8.20
CA LEU A 107 9.53 2.94 6.88
C LEU A 107 10.82 2.86 6.05
N LYS A 108 10.71 2.26 4.86
CA LYS A 108 11.75 2.16 3.85
C LYS A 108 11.43 3.12 2.71
N GLU A 109 12.20 4.20 2.60
CA GLU A 109 12.08 5.20 1.54
C GLU A 109 12.75 4.69 0.23
N GLU A 110 12.26 3.56 -0.30
CA GLU A 110 12.79 2.91 -1.50
C GLU A 110 11.70 2.16 -2.28
N ASP A 111 12.01 1.71 -3.50
CA ASP A 111 11.11 0.87 -4.29
C ASP A 111 10.97 -0.53 -3.68
N VAL A 112 9.74 -0.94 -3.36
CA VAL A 112 9.44 -2.26 -2.82
C VAL A 112 9.87 -3.40 -3.74
N ILE A 113 9.91 -3.19 -5.07
CA ILE A 113 10.34 -4.21 -6.04
C ILE A 113 11.80 -4.61 -5.80
N GLU A 114 12.65 -3.64 -5.45
CA GLU A 114 14.05 -3.89 -5.12
C GLU A 114 14.25 -4.19 -3.63
N GLY A 115 13.56 -3.44 -2.77
CA GLY A 115 13.65 -3.60 -1.32
C GLY A 115 13.24 -4.99 -0.83
N ILE A 116 12.21 -5.61 -1.44
CA ILE A 116 11.74 -6.93 -1.05
C ILE A 116 12.78 -8.04 -1.28
N LYS A 117 13.69 -7.86 -2.26
CA LYS A 117 14.75 -8.84 -2.59
C LYS A 117 15.76 -9.00 -1.46
N LYS A 118 15.91 -7.98 -0.61
CA LYS A 118 16.83 -7.96 0.54
C LYS A 118 16.37 -8.85 1.69
N PHE A 119 15.08 -9.24 1.74
CA PHE A 119 14.57 -10.13 2.77
C PHE A 119 14.79 -11.58 2.36
N LYS A 120 15.12 -12.43 3.34
CA LYS A 120 15.11 -13.88 3.19
C LYS A 120 13.69 -14.42 2.92
N GLY A 121 13.61 -15.64 2.40
CA GLY A 121 12.32 -16.31 2.26
C GLY A 121 11.66 -16.59 3.61
N ASN A 122 10.32 -16.75 3.62
CA ASN A 122 9.54 -17.04 4.82
C ASN A 122 9.79 -16.05 5.99
N TYR A 123 9.91 -14.76 5.68
CA TYR A 123 10.21 -13.73 6.69
C TYR A 123 8.94 -13.11 7.29
N PHE A 124 7.93 -12.84 6.46
CA PHE A 124 6.71 -12.15 6.86
C PHE A 124 5.58 -13.11 7.20
N ASP A 125 4.84 -12.81 8.27
CA ASP A 125 3.65 -13.54 8.68
C ASP A 125 2.41 -13.06 7.90
N CYS A 126 2.39 -11.77 7.55
CA CYS A 126 1.33 -11.16 6.74
C CYS A 126 1.92 -10.19 5.71
N ILE A 127 1.27 -10.07 4.57
CA ILE A 127 1.54 -9.07 3.55
C ILE A 127 0.25 -8.29 3.28
N LEU A 128 0.33 -6.98 3.34
CA LEU A 128 -0.67 -6.05 2.85
C LEU A 128 -0.15 -5.42 1.56
N HIS A 129 -0.73 -5.81 0.44
CA HIS A 129 -0.42 -5.29 -0.88
C HIS A 129 -1.55 -4.40 -1.38
N ASP A 130 -1.39 -3.09 -1.22
CA ASP A 130 -2.36 -2.05 -1.63
C ASP A 130 -1.72 -1.08 -2.64
N PRO A 131 -1.36 -1.58 -3.84
CA PRO A 131 -0.61 -0.78 -4.80
C PRO A 131 -1.43 0.39 -5.36
N PRO A 132 -0.77 1.44 -5.88
CA PRO A 132 -1.40 2.41 -6.76
C PRO A 132 -2.12 1.73 -7.94
N THR A 133 -2.95 2.49 -8.65
CA THR A 133 -3.67 1.94 -9.81
C THR A 133 -2.73 1.31 -10.83
N PHE A 134 -3.20 0.32 -11.58
CA PHE A 134 -2.40 -0.37 -12.61
C PHE A 134 -1.73 0.59 -13.61
N LYS A 135 -2.36 1.73 -13.92
CA LYS A 135 -1.77 2.76 -14.80
C LYS A 135 -0.52 3.40 -14.22
N LEU A 136 -0.46 3.57 -12.91
CA LEU A 136 0.65 4.21 -12.21
C LEU A 136 1.77 3.23 -11.87
N SER A 137 1.45 1.96 -11.65
CA SER A 137 2.43 0.98 -11.17
C SER A 137 2.16 -0.43 -11.70
N PRO A 138 2.25 -0.65 -13.03
CA PRO A 138 1.94 -1.95 -13.63
C PRO A 138 2.85 -3.07 -13.12
N SER A 139 4.10 -2.75 -12.79
CA SER A 139 5.09 -3.72 -12.27
C SER A 139 4.69 -4.32 -10.92
N LEU A 140 3.88 -3.63 -10.12
CA LEU A 140 3.36 -4.19 -8.86
C LEU A 140 2.26 -5.24 -9.09
N TYR A 141 1.75 -5.37 -10.32
CA TYR A 141 0.77 -6.39 -10.68
C TYR A 141 1.38 -7.53 -11.52
N SER A 142 2.71 -7.57 -11.66
CA SER A 142 3.40 -8.57 -12.45
C SER A 142 3.52 -9.89 -11.68
N GLU A 143 3.56 -10.98 -12.44
CA GLU A 143 3.88 -12.31 -11.90
C GLU A 143 5.23 -12.33 -11.18
N SER A 144 6.26 -11.69 -11.77
CA SER A 144 7.58 -11.60 -11.15
C SER A 144 7.58 -10.94 -9.77
N PHE A 145 6.73 -9.92 -9.55
CA PHE A 145 6.60 -9.30 -8.25
C PHE A 145 5.81 -10.18 -7.28
N TYR A 146 4.75 -10.85 -7.74
CA TYR A 146 4.00 -11.79 -6.91
C TYR A 146 4.85 -12.99 -6.47
N ILE A 147 5.77 -13.48 -7.32
CA ILE A 147 6.75 -14.50 -6.92
C ILE A 147 7.61 -14.00 -5.75
N GLN A 148 8.00 -12.72 -5.73
CA GLN A 148 8.71 -12.14 -4.59
C GLN A 148 7.83 -12.06 -3.34
N LEU A 149 6.55 -11.69 -3.48
CA LEU A 149 5.60 -11.70 -2.35
C LEU A 149 5.47 -13.12 -1.77
N PHE A 150 5.31 -14.13 -2.63
CA PHE A 150 5.20 -15.52 -2.21
C PHE A 150 6.47 -15.98 -1.49
N ARG A 151 7.65 -15.72 -2.07
CA ARG A 151 8.95 -16.10 -1.52
C ARG A 151 9.13 -15.61 -0.07
N VAL A 152 8.78 -14.35 0.20
CA VAL A 152 9.00 -13.75 1.53
C VAL A 152 7.88 -14.03 2.52
N LEU A 153 6.72 -14.52 2.07
CA LEU A 153 5.61 -14.92 2.94
C LEU A 153 5.92 -16.28 3.58
N LYS A 154 5.68 -16.42 4.88
CA LYS A 154 5.77 -17.70 5.57
C LYS A 154 4.72 -18.68 5.08
N ILE A 155 4.99 -19.97 5.23
CA ILE A 155 4.00 -21.03 5.11
C ILE A 155 2.78 -20.70 5.99
N LYS A 156 1.56 -20.75 5.41
CA LYS A 156 0.29 -20.34 6.04
C LYS A 156 0.19 -18.85 6.42
N GLY A 157 1.12 -18.02 5.94
CA GLY A 157 1.02 -16.58 6.03
C GLY A 157 -0.17 -16.03 5.24
N LYS A 158 -0.58 -14.80 5.55
CA LYS A 158 -1.75 -14.17 4.89
C LYS A 158 -1.33 -13.07 3.94
N LEU A 159 -1.90 -13.06 2.74
CA LEU A 159 -1.80 -11.94 1.80
C LEU A 159 -3.16 -11.25 1.69
N PHE A 160 -3.17 -9.93 1.86
CA PHE A 160 -4.24 -9.07 1.37
C PHE A 160 -3.76 -8.35 0.12
N HIS A 161 -4.54 -8.42 -0.96
CA HIS A 161 -4.25 -7.70 -2.21
C HIS A 161 -5.46 -6.84 -2.59
N TYR A 162 -5.29 -5.51 -2.60
CA TYR A 162 -6.31 -4.62 -3.13
C TYR A 162 -6.33 -4.71 -4.65
N THR A 163 -7.50 -4.89 -5.25
CA THR A 163 -7.68 -4.90 -6.69
C THR A 163 -8.65 -3.80 -7.12
N PRO A 164 -8.24 -2.88 -8.01
CA PRO A 164 -9.17 -1.91 -8.56
C PRO A 164 -10.15 -2.59 -9.53
N LEU A 165 -11.38 -2.09 -9.61
CA LEU A 165 -12.38 -2.52 -10.59
C LEU A 165 -12.09 -1.94 -12.00
N TYR A 166 -10.84 -2.03 -12.42
CA TYR A 166 -10.33 -1.41 -13.65
C TYR A 166 -10.85 -2.13 -14.90
N LYS A 167 -11.44 -1.36 -15.83
CA LYS A 167 -11.93 -1.83 -17.15
C LYS A 167 -12.92 -3.02 -17.15
N ILE A 168 -13.46 -3.43 -16.01
CA ILE A 168 -14.46 -4.51 -15.92
C ILE A 168 -15.64 -4.27 -16.86
N LYS A 169 -16.15 -3.03 -16.91
CA LYS A 169 -17.26 -2.63 -17.79
C LYS A 169 -16.90 -2.59 -19.29
N ARG A 170 -15.67 -2.91 -19.67
CA ARG A 170 -15.17 -2.92 -21.06
C ARG A 170 -14.75 -4.34 -21.50
N GLY A 171 -15.35 -5.37 -20.94
CA GLY A 171 -15.03 -6.78 -21.24
C GLY A 171 -13.68 -7.26 -20.70
N TYR A 172 -13.01 -6.45 -19.88
CA TYR A 172 -11.69 -6.78 -19.32
C TYR A 172 -11.78 -6.97 -17.81
N ASP A 173 -11.80 -8.23 -17.38
CA ASP A 173 -11.84 -8.58 -15.97
C ASP A 173 -10.44 -8.50 -15.34
N PHE A 174 -10.06 -7.29 -14.96
CA PHE A 174 -8.76 -7.05 -14.32
C PHE A 174 -8.60 -7.81 -12.99
N PRO A 175 -9.60 -7.86 -12.09
CA PRO A 175 -9.53 -8.73 -10.91
C PRO A 175 -9.29 -10.22 -11.24
N ALA A 176 -9.96 -10.77 -12.26
CA ALA A 176 -9.72 -12.15 -12.68
C ALA A 176 -8.28 -12.35 -13.18
N LYS A 177 -7.73 -11.39 -13.91
CA LYS A 177 -6.31 -11.43 -14.32
C LYS A 177 -5.37 -11.41 -13.11
N VAL A 178 -5.61 -10.53 -12.13
CA VAL A 178 -4.81 -10.50 -10.89
C VAL A 178 -4.88 -11.83 -10.16
N LYS A 179 -6.09 -12.41 -10.03
CA LYS A 179 -6.29 -13.73 -9.44
C LYS A 179 -5.53 -14.82 -10.21
N GLY A 180 -5.54 -14.78 -11.55
CA GLY A 180 -4.79 -15.71 -12.39
C GLY A 180 -3.28 -15.62 -12.17
N ASN A 181 -2.73 -14.40 -12.12
CA ASN A 181 -1.31 -14.17 -11.86
C ASN A 181 -0.89 -14.63 -10.44
N LEU A 182 -1.74 -14.41 -9.43
CA LEU A 182 -1.49 -14.89 -8.07
C LEU A 182 -1.43 -16.42 -8.02
N LYS A 183 -2.36 -17.11 -8.68
CA LYS A 183 -2.34 -18.58 -8.77
C LYS A 183 -1.08 -19.12 -9.45
N LYS A 184 -0.63 -18.48 -10.53
CA LYS A 184 0.64 -18.82 -11.20
C LYS A 184 1.86 -18.62 -10.29
N SER A 185 1.74 -17.73 -9.32
CA SER A 185 2.76 -17.42 -8.32
C SER A 185 2.56 -18.20 -7.01
N TRP A 186 1.84 -19.33 -7.05
CA TRP A 186 1.63 -20.27 -5.94
C TRP A 186 0.80 -19.75 -4.75
N PHE A 187 -0.01 -18.70 -4.94
CA PHE A 187 -1.03 -18.25 -3.99
C PHE A 187 -2.38 -18.93 -4.14
#